data_AF-A0A530LG78-F1
#
_entry.id   AF-A0A530LG78-F1
#
_cell.length_a   1.000
_cell.length_b   1.000
_cell.length_c   1.000
_cell.angle_alpha   90.00
_cell.angle_beta   90.00
_cell.angle_gamma   90.00
#
_symmetry.space_group_name_H-M   'P 1'
#
loop_
_entity.id
_entity.type
_entity.pdbx_description
1 polymer ?
#
loop_
_entity_poly.entity_id
_entity_poly.type
_entity_poly.pdbx_seq_one_letter_code
_entity_poly.pdbx_strand_id
1 'polypeptide(L)' 'DDIPAVQQEVQKEIDAAEGKAWPMISVERYAFYERAKKAYCVIQTGERRFYGCFAFRKGVVPPDAE' A
#
# COMPACT_ATOMS: atom_id res chain seq x y z
N ASP A 1 -16.72 5.74 -9.58
CA ASP A 1 -15.52 5.53 -8.77
C ASP A 1 -14.30 5.65 -9.64
N ASP A 2 -13.60 6.77 -9.52
CA ASP A 2 -12.37 7.04 -10.27
C ASP A 2 -11.17 6.66 -9.39
N ILE A 3 -10.27 5.83 -9.91
CA ILE A 3 -9.04 5.42 -9.22
C ILE A 3 -7.93 6.36 -9.69
N PRO A 4 -7.39 7.24 -8.82
CA PRO A 4 -6.35 8.18 -9.20
C PRO A 4 -5.12 7.50 -9.84
N ALA A 5 -4.48 8.16 -10.79
CA ALA A 5 -3.31 7.62 -11.49
C ALA A 5 -2.20 7.16 -10.53
N VAL A 6 -1.96 7.87 -9.43
CA VAL A 6 -0.98 7.47 -8.39
C VAL A 6 -1.29 6.10 -7.79
N GLN A 7 -2.57 5.75 -7.63
CA GLN A 7 -2.97 4.43 -7.12
C GLN A 7 -2.80 3.35 -8.18
N GLN A 8 -3.07 3.66 -9.45
CA GLN A 8 -2.85 2.72 -10.55
C GLN A 8 -1.36 2.41 -10.73
N GLU A 9 -0.49 3.41 -10.60
CA GLU A 9 0.97 3.24 -10.64
C GLU A 9 1.43 2.34 -9.49
N VAL A 10 1.00 2.60 -8.27
CA VAL A 10 1.36 1.75 -7.11
C VAL A 10 0.78 0.33 -7.24
N GLN A 11 -0.41 0.16 -7.80
CA GLN A 11 -0.98 -1.17 -8.07
C GLN A 11 -0.10 -1.99 -9.01
N LYS A 12 0.47 -1.38 -10.05
CA LYS A 12 1.37 -2.07 -10.99
C LYS A 12 2.63 -2.57 -10.28
N GLU A 13 3.21 -1.76 -9.40
CA GLU A 13 4.40 -2.16 -8.62
C GLU A 13 4.08 -3.29 -7.63
N ILE A 14 2.89 -3.27 -7.02
CA ILE A 14 2.41 -4.35 -6.15
C ILE A 14 2.27 -5.65 -6.95
N ASP A 15 1.60 -5.60 -8.10
CA ASP A 15 1.38 -6.78 -8.94
C ASP A 15 2.71 -7.36 -9.45
N ALA A 16 3.67 -6.49 -9.82
CA ALA A 16 5.00 -6.90 -10.23
C ALA A 16 5.79 -7.56 -9.09
N ALA A 17 5.73 -7.02 -7.87
CA ALA A 17 6.40 -7.58 -6.71
C ALA A 17 5.81 -8.93 -6.26
N GLU A 18 4.50 -9.10 -6.34
CA GLU A 18 3.80 -10.35 -5.98
C GLU A 18 3.79 -11.39 -7.12
N GLY A 19 4.09 -10.98 -8.36
CA GLY A 19 4.03 -11.84 -9.54
C GLY A 19 2.61 -12.26 -9.95
N LYS A 20 1.59 -11.56 -9.44
CA LYS A 20 0.16 -11.84 -9.68
C LYS A 20 -0.67 -10.59 -9.40
N ALA A 21 -1.91 -10.58 -9.88
CA ALA A 21 -2.87 -9.55 -9.51
C ALA A 21 -3.12 -9.58 -7.99
N TRP A 22 -2.80 -8.48 -7.31
CA TRP A 22 -2.98 -8.31 -5.87
C TRP A 22 -3.65 -6.96 -5.55
N PRO A 23 -4.98 -6.86 -5.73
CA PRO A 23 -5.69 -5.60 -5.68
C PRO A 23 -5.63 -4.94 -4.30
N MET A 24 -5.32 -3.64 -4.27
CA MET A 24 -5.45 -2.82 -3.07
C MET A 24 -6.91 -2.69 -2.61
N ILE A 25 -7.09 -2.50 -1.30
CA ILE A 25 -8.40 -2.23 -0.70
C ILE A 25 -8.57 -0.74 -0.42
N SER A 26 -9.79 -0.24 -0.61
CA SER A 26 -10.15 1.12 -0.22
C SER A 26 -10.30 1.23 1.29
N VAL A 27 -9.77 2.30 1.87
CA VAL A 27 -9.90 2.64 3.28
C VAL A 27 -10.41 4.07 3.40
N GLU A 28 -11.41 4.27 4.24
CA GLU A 28 -11.94 5.61 4.54
C GLU A 28 -10.84 6.49 5.16
N ARG A 29 -10.87 7.79 4.90
CA ARG A 29 -9.83 8.75 5.26
C ARG A 29 -9.49 8.77 6.75
N TYR A 30 -10.48 8.85 7.64
CA TYR A 30 -10.25 8.85 9.08
C TYR A 30 -9.82 7.47 9.59
N ALA A 31 -10.38 6.39 9.05
CA ALA A 31 -9.91 5.03 9.34
C ALA A 31 -8.44 4.84 8.95
N PHE A 32 -8.00 5.44 7.83
CA PHE A 32 -6.60 5.44 7.42
C PHE A 32 -5.72 6.19 8.41
N TYR A 33 -6.15 7.36 8.92
CA TYR A 33 -5.41 8.09 9.95
C TYR A 33 -5.27 7.31 11.25
N GLU A 34 -6.34 6.66 11.72
CA GLU A 34 -6.28 5.81 12.91
C GLU A 34 -5.34 4.61 12.72
N ARG A 35 -5.29 4.04 11.49
CA ARG A 35 -4.33 3.00 11.14
C ARG A 35 -2.90 3.54 11.12
N ALA A 36 -2.67 4.71 10.54
CA ALA A 36 -1.35 5.33 10.43
C ALA A 36 -0.73 5.62 11.81
N LYS A 37 -1.53 6.09 12.78
CA LYS A 37 -1.09 6.31 14.17
C LYS A 37 -0.61 5.03 14.87
N LYS A 38 -1.12 3.87 14.46
CA LYS A 38 -0.77 2.55 15.01
C LYS A 38 0.28 1.81 14.18
N ALA A 39 0.75 2.41 13.08
CA ALA A 39 1.76 1.81 12.24
C ALA A 39 3.10 1.77 12.96
N TYR A 40 3.93 0.77 12.63
CA TYR A 40 5.28 0.67 13.16
C TYR A 40 6.13 1.89 12.81
N CYS A 41 5.97 2.41 11.58
CA CYS A 41 6.61 3.64 11.13
C CYS A 41 5.77 4.28 10.01
N VAL A 42 6.07 5.55 9.72
CA VAL A 42 5.55 6.28 8.56
C VAL A 42 6.74 6.72 7.72
N ILE A 43 6.75 6.36 6.45
CA ILE A 43 7.77 6.78 5.48
C ILE A 43 7.18 7.92 4.66
N GLN A 44 7.72 9.12 4.84
CA GLN A 44 7.35 10.27 4.03
C GLN A 44 8.10 10.22 2.70
N THR A 45 7.37 10.24 1.59
CA THR A 45 7.94 10.30 0.24
C THR A 45 7.92 11.73 -0.31
N GLY A 46 8.48 11.93 -1.50
CA GLY A 46 8.35 13.18 -2.26
C GLY A 46 7.05 13.28 -3.07
N GLU A 47 6.09 12.37 -2.89
CA GLU A 47 4.83 12.38 -3.63
C GLU A 47 3.99 13.60 -3.25
N ARG A 48 3.49 14.32 -4.26
CA ARG A 48 2.72 15.57 -4.11
C ARG A 48 1.27 15.43 -4.54
N ARG A 49 0.94 14.37 -5.29
CA ARG A 49 -0.42 14.09 -5.77
C ARG A 49 -1.31 13.66 -4.61
N PHE A 50 -2.59 14.02 -4.65
CA PHE A 50 -3.55 13.62 -3.62
C PHE A 50 -3.80 12.11 -3.65
N TYR A 51 -4.14 11.56 -2.48
CA TYR A 51 -4.40 10.13 -2.27
C TYR A 51 -3.22 9.19 -2.58
N GLY A 52 -1.98 9.70 -2.48
CA GLY A 52 -0.74 8.93 -2.63
C GLY A 52 -0.24 8.26 -1.34
N CYS A 53 -1.11 8.08 -0.34
CA CYS A 53 -0.76 7.41 0.92
C CYS A 53 -1.21 5.95 0.89
N PHE A 54 -0.32 5.03 1.25
CA PHE A 54 -0.58 3.58 1.26
C PHE A 54 -0.17 2.96 2.58
N ALA A 55 -0.91 1.94 3.03
CA ALA A 55 -0.63 1.23 4.27
C ALA A 55 -0.23 -0.21 3.98
N PHE A 56 1.03 -0.55 4.23
CA PHE A 56 1.55 -1.90 4.06
C PHE A 56 1.41 -2.72 5.34
N ARG A 57 1.11 -4.01 5.18
CA ARG A 57 1.18 -4.99 6.27
C ARG A 57 2.21 -6.03 5.89
N LYS A 58 3.31 -6.10 6.65
CA LYS A 58 4.34 -7.13 6.45
C LYS A 58 3.72 -8.52 6.60
N GLY A 59 3.97 -9.39 5.62
CA GLY A 59 3.62 -10.81 5.67
C GLY A 59 4.65 -11.64 6.46
N VAL A 60 4.69 -12.93 6.18
CA VAL A 60 5.68 -13.87 6.73
C VAL A 60 6.50 -14.42 5.58
N VAL A 61 7.83 -14.43 5.73
CA VAL A 61 8.74 -15.12 4.82
C VAL A 61 9.01 -16.49 5.45
N PRO A 62 8.67 -17.60 4.77
CA PRO A 62 8.98 -18.94 5.28
C PRO A 62 10.50 -19.15 5.30
N PRO A 63 11.01 -20.10 6.12
CA PRO A 63 12.40 -20.52 5.99
C PRO A 63 12.65 -21.08 4.58
N ASP A 64 13.90 -21.04 4.13
CA ASP A 64 14.31 -21.74 2.91
C ASP A 64 13.92 -23.21 3.05
N ALA A 65 13.31 -23.78 2.01
CA ALA A 65 12.99 -25.20 2.00
C ALA A 65 14.30 -26.00 2.10
N GLU A 66 14.38 -26.94 3.06
CA GLU A 66 15.37 -28.01 3.03
C GLU A 66 15.20 -28.90 1.80
#